data_AF-A0A1E7DQ49-F1
#
_entry.id   AF-A0A1E7DQ49-F1
#
_cell.length_a   1.000
_cell.length_b   1.000
_cell.length_c   1.000
_cell.angle_alpha   90.00
_cell.angle_beta   90.00
_cell.angle_gamma   90.00
#
_symmetry.space_group_name_H-M   'P 1'
#
loop_
_entity.id
_entity.type
_entity.pdbx_description
1 polymer ?
#
loop_
_entity_poly.entity_id
_entity_poly.type
_entity_poly.pdbx_seq_one_letter_code
_entity_poly.pdbx_strand_id
1 'polypeptide(L)' 'MQINWKVRVRSLPFWVAIFALIGFILGEYGVYDSGRYELLVDLILGVFITGGIIIDPTTSGVEDSRQAMYYQKPREDKDR' A
#
# COMPACT_ATOMS: atom_id res chain seq x y z
N MET A 1 -5.89 7.42 -27.12
CA MET A 1 -5.51 6.49 -26.03
C MET A 1 -6.22 6.95 -24.76
N GLN A 2 -6.99 6.09 -24.08
CA GLN A 2 -7.65 6.44 -22.82
C GLN A 2 -6.87 5.81 -21.66
N ILE A 3 -6.54 6.62 -20.65
CA ILE A 3 -5.80 6.18 -19.46
C ILE A 3 -6.80 5.87 -18.37
N ASN A 4 -6.74 4.65 -17.82
CA ASN A 4 -7.56 4.26 -16.67
C ASN A 4 -6.89 4.72 -15.37
N TRP A 5 -7.24 5.93 -14.93
CA TRP A 5 -6.72 6.54 -13.71
C TRP A 5 -7.07 5.77 -12.44
N LYS A 6 -8.22 5.07 -12.41
CA LYS A 6 -8.64 4.27 -11.26
C LYS A 6 -7.65 3.15 -10.97
N VAL A 7 -7.10 2.51 -12.01
CA VAL A 7 -6.09 1.44 -11.86
C VAL A 7 -4.75 2.01 -11.42
N ARG A 8 -4.38 3.21 -11.88
CA ARG A 8 -3.11 3.85 -11.52
C ARG A 8 -3.06 4.24 -10.04
N VAL A 9 -4.14 4.79 -9.51
CA VAL A 9 -4.24 5.14 -8.08
C VAL A 9 -4.17 3.90 -7.17
N ARG A 10 -4.54 2.72 -7.67
CA ARG A 10 -4.43 1.44 -6.96
C ARG A 10 -3.07 0.75 -7.17
N SER A 11 -2.04 1.44 -7.64
CA SER A 11 -0.73 0.85 -7.93
C SER A 11 0.32 1.40 -6.96
N LEU A 12 1.02 0.53 -6.24
CA LEU A 12 2.10 0.96 -5.34
C LEU A 12 3.22 1.70 -6.12
N PRO A 13 3.71 1.19 -7.27
CA PRO A 13 4.68 1.91 -8.10
C PRO A 13 4.26 3.33 -8.47
N PHE A 14 2.97 3.59 -8.68
CA PHE A 14 2.47 4.93 -9.02
C PHE A 14 2.72 5.92 -7.87
N TRP A 15 2.39 5.54 -6.63
CA TRP A 15 2.61 6.39 -5.46
C TRP A 15 4.09 6.53 -5.11
N VAL A 16 4.87 5.45 -5.22
CA VAL A 16 6.33 5.51 -5.04
C VAL A 16 6.95 6.50 -6.03
N ALA A 17 6.55 6.48 -7.30
CA ALA A 17 7.05 7.44 -8.29
C ALA A 17 6.64 8.89 -7.98
N ILE A 18 5.41 9.12 -7.49
CA ILE A 18 4.95 10.46 -7.07
C ILE A 18 5.79 10.97 -5.90
N PHE A 19 5.96 10.18 -4.85
CA PHE A 19 6.76 10.59 -3.70
C PHE A 19 8.24 10.75 -4.07
N ALA A 20 8.81 9.87 -4.89
CA ALA A 20 10.17 10.06 -5.38
C ALA A 20 10.36 11.39 -6.11
N LEU A 21 9.41 11.80 -6.95
CA LEU A 21 9.45 13.09 -7.64
C LEU A 21 9.36 14.27 -6.66
N ILE A 22 8.43 14.21 -5.69
CA ILE A 22 8.28 15.26 -4.68
C ILE A 22 9.55 15.37 -3.85
N GLY A 23 10.11 14.24 -3.42
CA GLY A 23 11.35 14.19 -2.66
C GLY A 23 12.50 14.79 -3.45
N PHE A 24 12.66 14.39 -4.71
CA PHE A 24 13.69 14.96 -5.59
C PHE A 24 13.61 16.49 -5.65
N ILE A 25 12.42 17.05 -5.92
CA ILE A 25 12.23 18.50 -5.98
C ILE A 25 12.57 19.16 -4.64
N LEU A 26 12.00 18.66 -3.55
CA LEU A 26 12.18 19.26 -2.23
C LEU A 26 13.64 19.11 -1.72
N GLY A 27 14.35 18.06 -2.15
CA GLY A 27 15.74 17.80 -1.84
C GLY A 27 16.68 18.79 -2.53
N GLU A 28 16.42 19.13 -3.80
CA GLU A 28 17.14 20.19 -4.53
C GLU A 28 17.03 21.55 -3.83
N TYR A 29 15.90 21.82 -3.17
CA TYR A 29 15.69 23.06 -2.40
C TYR A 29 16.14 22.96 -0.93
N GLY A 30 16.69 21.83 -0.48
CA GLY A 30 17.19 21.65 0.89
C GLY A 30 16.11 21.77 1.98
N VAL A 31 14.85 21.48 1.65
CA VAL A 31 13.70 21.70 2.56
C VAL A 31 13.65 20.66 3.68
N TYR A 32 14.33 19.52 3.53
CA TYR A 32 14.24 18.40 4.48
C TYR A 32 15.50 17.51 4.47
N ASP A 33 15.64 16.69 5.51
CA ASP A 33 16.64 15.62 5.63
C ASP A 33 16.12 14.31 5.02
N SER A 34 16.91 13.67 4.14
CA SER A 34 16.48 12.48 3.37
C SER A 34 15.89 11.37 4.24
N GLY A 35 16.50 11.07 5.38
CA GLY A 35 16.03 10.01 6.28
C GLY A 35 14.67 10.33 6.91
N ARG A 36 14.43 11.59 7.28
CA ARG A 36 13.11 12.02 7.80
C ARG A 36 12.00 11.94 6.76
N TYR A 37 12.32 12.21 5.50
CA TYR A 37 11.33 12.16 4.42
C TYR A 37 10.97 10.74 4.04
N GLU A 38 11.94 9.83 3.95
CA GLU A 38 11.68 8.40 3.72
C GLU A 38 10.72 7.85 4.77
N LEU A 39 10.95 8.16 6.05
CA LEU A 39 10.04 7.77 7.14
C LEU A 39 8.62 8.32 6.96
N LEU A 40 8.47 9.57 6.52
CA LEU A 40 7.17 10.18 6.27
C LEU A 40 6.45 9.51 5.09
N VAL A 41 7.18 9.23 4.01
CA VAL A 41 6.64 8.55 2.82
C VAL A 41 6.19 7.13 3.20
N ASP A 42 7.01 6.38 3.93
CA ASP A 42 6.67 5.04 4.40
C ASP A 42 5.42 5.03 5.27
N LEU A 43 5.27 6.01 6.17
CA LEU A 43 4.09 6.12 7.02
C LEU A 43 2.82 6.42 6.20
N ILE A 44 2.90 7.30 5.21
CA ILE A 44 1.77 7.61 4.31
C ILE A 44 1.41 6.39 3.46
N LEU A 45 2.40 5.72 2.86
CA LEU A 45 2.19 4.51 2.07
C LEU A 45 1.61 3.38 2.93
N GLY A 46 2.08 3.22 4.16
CA GLY A 46 1.53 2.28 5.13
C GLY A 46 0.04 2.51 5.37
N VAL A 47 -0.38 3.76 5.59
CA VAL A 47 -1.80 4.12 5.73
C VAL A 47 -2.59 3.77 4.46
N PHE A 48 -2.04 4.04 3.27
CA PHE A 48 -2.72 3.71 2.02
C PHE A 48 -2.85 2.21 1.77
N ILE A 49 -1.86 1.43 2.18
CA ILE A 49 -1.88 -0.03 2.09
C ILE A 49 -2.90 -0.59 3.09
N THR A 50 -2.81 -0.23 4.37
CA THR A 50 -3.76 -0.68 5.40
C THR A 50 -5.18 -0.23 5.12
N GLY A 51 -5.37 0.97 4.57
CA GLY A 51 -6.66 1.51 4.18
C GLY A 51 -7.23 0.95 2.87
N GLY A 52 -6.53 0.04 2.19
CA GLY A 52 -7.01 -0.58 0.95
C GLY A 52 -7.01 0.31 -0.29
N ILE A 53 -6.32 1.46 -0.25
CA ILE A 53 -6.23 2.43 -1.36
C ILE A 53 -5.28 1.91 -2.44
N ILE A 54 -4.11 1.44 -2.03
CA ILE A 54 -3.07 0.89 -2.94
C ILE A 54 -3.27 -0.61 -3.16
N ILE A 55 -3.43 -1.37 -2.09
CA ILE A 55 -3.66 -2.81 -2.17
C ILE A 55 -5.09 -3.04 -1.71
N ASP A 56 -6.00 -3.13 -2.67
CA ASP A 56 -7.36 -3.59 -2.40
C ASP A 56 -7.29 -5.05 -1.94
N PRO A 57 -7.74 -5.42 -0.72
CA PRO A 57 -7.74 -6.81 -0.24
C PRO A 57 -8.61 -7.74 -1.11
N THR A 58 -9.39 -7.18 -2.06
CA THR A 58 -10.12 -7.94 -3.09
C THR A 58 -9.32 -8.16 -4.39
N THR A 59 -8.04 -7.79 -4.42
CA THR A 59 -7.13 -8.17 -5.52
C THR A 59 -6.99 -9.69 -5.52
N SER A 60 -7.26 -10.32 -6.67
CA SER A 60 -7.17 -11.77 -6.82
C SER A 60 -5.84 -12.31 -6.28
N GLY A 61 -5.89 -13.15 -5.25
CA GLY A 61 -4.71 -13.72 -4.57
C GLY A 61 -4.34 -13.11 -3.21
N VAL A 62 -5.03 -12.05 -2.77
CA VAL A 62 -4.85 -11.42 -1.44
C VAL A 62 -6.13 -11.50 -0.59
N GLU A 63 -7.20 -12.07 -1.14
CA GLU A 63 -8.47 -12.27 -0.44
C GLU A 63 -8.30 -13.24 0.72
N ASP A 64 -8.86 -12.90 1.88
CA ASP A 64 -8.84 -13.78 3.04
C ASP A 64 -9.59 -15.08 2.69
N SER A 65 -9.07 -16.23 3.14
CA SER A 65 -9.67 -17.50 2.75
C SER A 65 -11.16 -17.52 3.12
N ARG A 66 -12.02 -18.18 2.31
CA ARG A 66 -13.45 -18.36 2.68
C ARG A 66 -13.61 -18.93 4.10
N GLN A 67 -12.63 -19.68 4.57
CA GLN A 67 -12.61 -20.22 5.92
C GLN A 67 -12.39 -19.14 6.99
N ALA A 68 -11.52 -18.16 6.75
CA ALA A 68 -11.27 -17.04 7.68
C ALA A 68 -12.48 -16.12 7.84
N MET A 69 -13.26 -15.89 6.78
CA MET A 69 -14.42 -14.99 6.81
C MET A 69 -15.63 -15.52 7.63
N TYR A 70 -15.76 -16.83 7.82
CA TYR A 70 -16.95 -17.44 8.45
C TYR A 70 -16.66 -18.24 9.73
N TYR A 71 -15.40 -18.33 10.17
CA TYR A 71 -15.07 -19.09 11.37
C TYR A 71 -15.38 -18.29 12.64
N GLN A 72 -16.22 -18.83 13.52
CA GLN A 72 -16.58 -18.18 14.80
C GLN A 72 -15.58 -18.48 15.93
N LYS A 73 -14.70 -19.48 15.77
CA LYS A 73 -13.70 -19.88 16.77
C LYS A 73 -12.54 -20.58 16.07
N PRO A 74 -11.25 -20.27 16.32
CA PRO A 74 -10.10 -20.78 15.56
C PRO A 74 -10.12 -22.29 15.34
N ARG A 75 -9.67 -22.75 14.16
CA ARG A 75 -9.59 -24.19 13.85
C ARG A 75 -8.50 -24.81 14.73
N GLU A 76 -8.91 -25.68 15.65
CA GLU A 76 -7.99 -26.52 16.40
C GLU A 76 -7.43 -27.58 15.43
N ASP A 77 -6.11 -27.57 15.19
CA ASP A 77 -5.41 -28.66 14.54
C ASP A 77 -5.41 -29.86 15.50
N LYS A 78 -6.50 -30.62 15.47
CA LYS A 78 -6.53 -31.96 16.03
C LYS A 78 -6.30 -32.93 14.88
N ASP A 79 -5.24 -33.72 15.08
CA ASP A 79 -4.85 -34.90 14.31
C ASP A 79 -3.87 -34.63 13.13
N ARG A 80 -2.58 -34.70 13.46
CA ARG A 80 -1.56 -35.31 12.60
C ARG A 80 -1.39 -36.76 13.01
#